data_AF-A0A964YID9-F1
#
_entry.id   AF-A0A964YID9-F1
#
_cell.length_a   1.000
_cell.length_b   1.000
_cell.length_c   1.000
_cell.angle_alpha   90.00
_cell.angle_beta   90.00
_cell.angle_gamma   90.00
#
_symmetry.space_group_name_H-M   'P 1'
#
loop_
_entity.id
_entity.type
_entity.pdbx_description
1 polymer ?
#
loop_
_entity_poly.entity_id
_entity_poly.type
_entity_poly.pdbx_seq_one_letter_code
_entity_poly.pdbx_strand_id
1 'polypeptide(L)' 'MARYTGPKTKISRIFGEPILGSGKYLDKNSNPPGQHGAARKRKSLGEYAIQLKEKQKA' A
#
# COMPACT_ATOMS: atom_id res chain seq x y z
N MET A 1 -2.70 -23.58 -2.83
CA MET A 1 -3.09 -22.17 -2.62
C MET A 1 -2.21 -21.29 -3.50
N ALA A 2 -2.77 -20.44 -4.36
CA ALA A 2 -1.97 -19.61 -5.26
C ALA A 2 -1.23 -18.52 -4.46
N ARG A 3 0.04 -18.28 -4.79
CA ARG A 3 0.85 -17.21 -4.19
C ARG A 3 0.84 -15.99 -5.11
N TYR A 4 0.90 -14.80 -4.53
CA TYR A 4 1.07 -13.57 -5.30
C TYR A 4 2.50 -13.49 -5.88
N THR A 5 2.62 -13.47 -7.20
CA THR A 5 3.89 -13.37 -7.94
C THR A 5 4.09 -11.99 -8.60
N GLY A 6 3.18 -11.05 -8.34
CA GLY A 6 3.22 -9.72 -8.94
C GLY A 6 4.15 -8.71 -8.22
N PRO A 7 4.09 -7.43 -8.61
CA PRO A 7 4.97 -6.39 -8.09
C PRO A 7 4.79 -6.12 -6.59
N LYS A 8 5.75 -6.57 -5.77
CA LYS A 8 5.76 -6.37 -4.30
C LYS A 8 5.89 -4.89 -3.90
N THR A 9 6.57 -4.08 -4.71
CA THR A 9 6.74 -2.64 -4.48
C THR A 9 5.42 -1.89 -4.60
N LYS A 10 4.51 -2.34 -5.48
CA LYS A 10 3.16 -1.80 -5.62
C LYS A 10 2.38 -2.01 -4.33
N ILE A 11 2.47 -3.20 -3.75
CA ILE A 11 1.83 -3.53 -2.48
C ILE A 11 2.40 -2.68 -1.34
N SER A 12 3.73 -2.58 -1.22
CA SER A 12 4.36 -1.77 -0.16
C SER A 12 3.93 -0.29 -0.21
N ARG A 13 3.75 0.27 -1.42
CA ARG A 13 3.24 1.65 -1.60
C ARG A 13 1.77 1.84 -1.27
N ILE A 14 0.95 0.79 -1.30
CA ILE A 14 -0.46 0.86 -0.86
C ILE A 14 -0.51 1.03 0.66
N PHE A 15 0.32 0.28 1.38
CA PHE A 15 0.37 0.33 2.84
C PHE A 15 1.17 1.53 3.36
N GLY A 16 2.17 1.98 2.59
CA GLY A 16 3.11 3.01 3.00
C GLY A 16 4.27 2.44 3.84
N GLU A 17 4.41 1.12 3.89
CA GLU A 17 5.36 0.38 4.72
C GLU A 17 5.97 -0.77 3.90
N PRO A 18 7.25 -1.14 4.14
CA PRO A 18 7.94 -2.21 3.41
C PRO A 18 7.53 -3.61 3.91
N ILE A 19 6.28 -4.01 3.66
CA ILE A 19 5.68 -5.24 4.22
C ILE A 19 6.09 -6.55 3.54
N LEU A 20 6.58 -6.50 2.29
CA LEU A 20 6.92 -7.69 1.49
C LEU A 20 8.40 -7.76 1.09
N GLY A 21 9.27 -7.01 1.76
CA GLY A 21 10.72 -6.96 1.51
C GLY A 21 11.23 -5.57 1.14
N SER A 22 12.21 -5.49 0.21
CA SER A 22 13.01 -4.27 -0.02
C SER A 22 12.14 -3.02 -0.33
N GLY A 23 12.15 -2.06 0.60
CA GLY A 23 11.46 -0.76 0.48
C GLY A 23 12.11 0.24 -0.48
N LYS A 24 13.01 -0.19 -1.37
CA LYS A 24 13.91 0.67 -2.17
C LYS A 24 13.25 1.82 -2.95
N TYR A 25 11.95 1.74 -3.24
CA TYR A 25 11.20 2.79 -3.97
C TYR A 25 10.18 3.53 -3.11
N LEU A 26 10.02 3.13 -1.84
CA LEU A 26 9.09 3.77 -0.92
C LEU A 26 9.60 5.16 -0.52
N ASP A 27 10.91 5.29 -0.31
CA ASP A 27 11.57 6.56 0.01
C ASP A 27 11.48 7.56 -1.15
N LYS A 28 11.53 7.07 -2.39
CA LYS A 28 11.44 7.90 -3.61
C LYS A 28 10.00 8.29 -3.94
N ASN A 29 9.03 7.44 -3.62
CA ASN A 29 7.62 7.71 -3.88
C ASN A 29 6.71 6.91 -2.95
N SER A 30 6.24 7.59 -1.89
CA SER A 30 5.32 7.03 -0.89
C SER A 30 3.84 7.16 -1.30
N ASN A 31 3.52 7.77 -2.45
CA ASN A 31 2.14 7.87 -2.89
C ASN A 31 1.60 6.48 -3.27
N PRO A 32 0.32 6.18 -2.98
CA PRO A 32 -0.33 4.97 -3.45
C PRO A 32 -0.20 4.82 -4.98
N PRO A 33 -0.13 3.59 -5.51
CA PRO A 33 -0.07 3.38 -6.96
C PRO A 33 -1.37 3.79 -7.66
N GLY A 34 -1.27 4.20 -8.93
CA GLY A 34 -2.41 4.56 -9.78
C GLY A 34 -2.51 6.07 -10.06
N GLN A 35 -3.32 6.44 -11.07
CA GLN A 35 -3.47 7.81 -11.55
C GLN A 35 -3.93 8.79 -10.45
N HIS A 36 -4.82 8.34 -9.57
CA HIS A 36 -5.32 9.15 -8.45
C HIS A 36 -4.41 9.10 -7.21
N GLY A 37 -3.32 8.34 -7.23
CA GLY A 37 -2.45 8.15 -6.07
C GLY A 37 -1.83 9.44 -5.55
N ALA A 38 -1.38 10.31 -6.47
CA ALA A 38 -0.82 11.63 -6.14
C ALA A 38 -1.90 12.67 -5.78
N ALA A 39 -3.08 12.56 -6.40
CA ALA A 39 -4.20 13.48 -6.17
C ALA A 39 -5.04 13.13 -4.93
N ARG A 40 -4.80 11.97 -4.30
CA ARG A 40 -5.52 11.51 -3.12
C ARG A 40 -5.07 12.31 -1.90
N LYS A 41 -5.61 13.53 -1.73
CA LYS A 41 -5.73 14.12 -0.39
C LYS A 41 -6.47 13.10 0.47
N ARG A 42 -5.80 12.53 1.47
CA ARG A 42 -6.37 11.47 2.32
C ARG A 42 -7.64 12.00 2.97
N LYS A 43 -8.82 11.65 2.42
CA LYS A 43 -10.06 11.70 3.21
C LYS A 43 -9.85 10.78 4.41
N SER A 44 -10.34 11.18 5.57
CA SER A 44 -10.36 10.32 6.75
C SER A 44 -10.99 8.98 6.35
N LEU A 45 -10.28 7.89 6.63
CA LEU A 45 -10.80 6.55 6.40
C LEU A 45 -11.83 6.25 7.49
N GLY A 46 -12.94 5.62 7.12
CA GLY A 46 -13.86 5.06 8.10
C GLY A 46 -13.21 3.89 8.86
N GLU A 47 -13.77 3.55 10.01
CA GLU A 47 -13.23 2.52 10.91
C GLU A 47 -13.03 1.17 10.22
N TYR A 48 -14.02 0.72 9.45
CA TYR A 48 -13.93 -0.53 8.68
C TYR A 48 -12.75 -0.53 7.70
N ALA A 49 -12.48 0.59 7.03
CA ALA A 49 -11.38 0.67 6.07
C ALA A 49 -10.01 0.60 6.77
N ILE A 50 -9.92 1.10 8.01
CA ILE A 50 -8.72 0.97 8.86
C ILE A 50 -8.51 -0.48 9.26
N GLN A 51 -9.56 -1.13 9.78
CA GLN A 51 -9.50 -2.55 10.19
C GLN A 51 -9.14 -3.47 9.01
N LEU A 52 -9.73 -3.22 7.85
CA LEU A 52 -9.43 -3.97 6.63
C LEU A 52 -7.96 -3.80 6.20
N LYS A 53 -7.42 -2.58 6.32
CA LYS A 53 -6.02 -2.30 6.00
C LYS A 53 -5.07 -3.07 6.91
N GLU A 54 -5.32 -3.08 8.22
CA GLU A 54 -4.50 -3.84 9.17
C GLU A 54 -4.60 -5.34 8.93
N LYS A 55 -5.80 -5.86 8.64
CA LYS A 55 -5.98 -7.27 8.27
C LYS A 55 -5.18 -7.68 7.03
N GLN A 56 -5.10 -6.82 6.01
CA GLN A 56 -4.38 -7.12 4.76
C GLN A 56 -2.86 -6.95 4.87
N LYS A 57 -2.37 -6.33 5.96
CA LYS A 57 -0.95 -6.15 6.24
C LYS A 57 -0.32 -7.47 6.72
N ALA A 58 -1.09 -8.25 7.47
CA ALA A 58 -0.70 -9.54 8.05
C ALA A 58 -0.83 -10.71 7.05
#